data_AF-A0A9E2HBY0-F1
#
_entry.id   AF-A0A9E2HBY0-F1
#
_cell.length_a   1.000
_cell.length_b   1.000
_cell.length_c   1.000
_cell.angle_alpha   90.00
_cell.angle_beta   90.00
_cell.angle_gamma   90.00
#
_symmetry.space_group_name_H-M   'P 1'
#
loop_
_entity.id
_entity.type
_entity.pdbx_description
1 polymer ?
#
loop_
_entity_poly.entity_id
_entity_poly.type
_entity_poly.pdbx_seq_one_letter_code
_entity_poly.pdbx_strand_id
1 'polypeptide(L)' 'DGSGAIDIDDVVYLIAYIFQGGPAPNPLDAGDADCSGAIDIDDVVYVIAYIFSGGPAPGDPNGDEVPDC' A
#
# COMPACT_ATOMS: atom_id res chain seq x y z
N ASP A 1 -8.09 1.80 1.85
CA ASP A 1 -9.56 1.68 2.00
C ASP A 1 -10.34 2.68 1.13
N GLY A 2 -9.66 3.57 0.38
CA GLY A 2 -10.31 4.58 -0.47
C GLY A 2 -10.69 5.87 0.26
N SER A 3 -10.22 6.06 1.50
CA SER A 3 -10.45 7.27 2.30
C SER A 3 -9.68 8.50 1.80
N GLY A 4 -8.60 8.30 1.04
CA GLY A 4 -7.69 9.35 0.58
C GLY A 4 -6.62 9.73 1.61
N ALA A 5 -6.62 9.12 2.79
CA ALA A 5 -5.49 9.08 3.71
C ALA A 5 -4.71 7.78 3.52
N ILE A 6 -3.44 7.77 3.93
CA ILE A 6 -2.65 6.54 4.07
C ILE A 6 -2.49 6.29 5.56
N ASP A 7 -3.20 5.30 6.09
CA ASP A 7 -3.20 4.98 7.51
C ASP A 7 -3.38 3.47 7.79
N ILE A 8 -3.67 3.14 9.05
CA ILE A 8 -3.77 1.74 9.49
C ILE A 8 -4.98 1.03 8.89
N ASP A 9 -6.02 1.75 8.45
CA ASP A 9 -7.18 1.15 7.82
C ASP A 9 -6.84 0.62 6.42
N ASP A 10 -5.88 1.24 5.72
CA ASP A 10 -5.31 0.69 4.47
C ASP A 10 -4.59 -0.64 4.70
N VAL A 11 -3.82 -0.74 5.77
CA VAL A 11 -3.13 -1.97 6.18
C VAL A 11 -4.13 -3.09 6.45
N VAL A 12 -5.20 -2.79 7.21
CA VAL A 12 -6.26 -3.77 7.49
C VAL A 12 -6.97 -4.18 6.21
N TYR A 13 -7.22 -3.24 5.30
CA TYR A 13 -7.85 -3.50 4.01
C TYR A 13 -7.00 -4.44 3.15
N LEU A 14 -5.69 -4.17 3.02
CA LEU A 14 -4.75 -5.02 2.27
C LEU A 14 -4.66 -6.44 2.85
N ILE A 15 -4.56 -6.57 4.18
CA ILE A 15 -4.56 -7.88 4.84
C ILE A 15 -5.84 -8.66 4.55
N ALA A 16 -7.00 -7.99 4.57
CA ALA A 16 -8.27 -8.62 4.26
C ALA A 16 -8.32 -9.11 2.80
N TYR A 17 -7.82 -8.31 1.85
CA TYR A 17 -7.72 -8.72 0.44
C TYR A 17 -6.79 -9.94 0.27
N ILE A 18 -5.57 -9.88 0.80
CA ILE A 18 -4.52 -10.90 0.59
C ILE A 18 -4.89 -12.24 1.24
N PHE A 19 -5.36 -12.22 2.50
CA PHE A 19 -5.51 -13.45 3.29
C PHE A 19 -6.95 -13.91 3.48
N GLN A 20 -7.93 -13.02 3.34
CA GLN A 20 -9.31 -13.29 3.72
C GLN A 20 -10.27 -13.29 2.51
N GLY A 21 -9.74 -13.08 1.29
CA GLY A 21 -10.56 -12.95 0.09
C GLY A 21 -11.46 -11.71 0.14
N GLY A 22 -11.00 -10.66 0.82
CA GLY A 22 -11.67 -9.36 0.87
C GLY A 22 -11.73 -8.69 -0.51
N PRO A 23 -12.39 -7.52 -0.60
CA PRO A 23 -12.49 -6.78 -1.85
C PRO A 23 -11.10 -6.36 -2.36
N ALA A 24 -10.90 -6.43 -3.68
CA ALA A 24 -9.68 -5.95 -4.29
C ALA A 24 -9.53 -4.42 -4.14
N PRO A 25 -8.31 -3.88 -4.09
CA PRO A 25 -8.05 -2.46 -4.26
C PRO A 25 -8.64 -1.93 -5.58
N ASN A 26 -9.04 -0.66 -5.60
CA ASN A 26 -9.54 0.01 -6.80
C ASN A 26 -9.04 1.46 -6.87
N PRO A 27 -8.12 1.80 -7.79
CA PRO A 27 -7.51 0.92 -8.79
C PRO A 27 -6.70 -0.22 -8.16
N LEU A 28 -6.47 -1.31 -8.90
CA LEU A 28 -5.74 -2.48 -8.38
C LEU A 28 -4.34 -2.10 -7.89
N ASP A 29 -3.67 -1.26 -8.67
CA ASP A 29 -2.32 -0.75 -8.39
C ASP A 29 -2.24 0.05 -7.07
N ALA A 30 -3.37 0.55 -6.53
CA ALA A 30 -3.38 1.18 -5.20
C ALA A 30 -3.06 0.21 -4.05
N GLY A 31 -3.03 -1.10 -4.31
CA GLY A 31 -2.56 -2.10 -3.36
C GLY A 31 -1.08 -2.45 -3.47
N ASP A 32 -0.40 -2.02 -4.54
CA ASP A 32 1.01 -2.28 -4.81
C ASP A 32 1.82 -1.08 -4.28
N ALA A 33 2.08 -1.09 -2.98
CA ALA A 33 2.68 0.04 -2.26
C ALA A 33 4.17 0.18 -2.55
N ASP A 34 4.85 -0.92 -2.86
CA ASP A 34 6.29 -0.94 -3.17
C ASP A 34 6.60 -0.94 -4.67
N CYS A 35 5.57 -0.83 -5.52
CA CYS A 35 5.62 -0.88 -6.99
C CYS A 35 6.33 -2.14 -7.53
N SER A 36 6.15 -3.28 -6.87
CA SER A 36 6.73 -4.57 -7.28
C SER A 36 5.99 -5.22 -8.46
N GLY A 37 4.77 -4.78 -8.76
CA GLY A 37 3.85 -5.40 -9.72
C GLY A 37 3.03 -6.55 -9.14
N ALA A 38 3.13 -6.79 -7.83
CA ALA A 38 2.33 -7.77 -7.09
C ALA A 38 1.61 -7.07 -5.93
N ILE A 39 0.54 -7.69 -5.42
CA ILE A 39 -0.12 -7.24 -4.20
C ILE A 39 0.01 -8.37 -3.18
N ASP A 40 0.93 -8.21 -2.25
CA ASP A 40 1.27 -9.21 -1.25
C ASP A 40 1.67 -8.60 0.12
N ILE A 41 2.35 -9.39 0.95
CA ILE A 41 2.68 -8.99 2.32
C ILE A 41 3.75 -7.89 2.37
N ASP A 42 4.57 -7.76 1.34
CA ASP A 42 5.64 -6.77 1.29
C ASP A 42 5.03 -5.35 1.19
N ASP A 43 3.91 -5.19 0.47
CA ASP A 43 3.12 -3.95 0.44
C ASP A 43 2.61 -3.55 1.83
N VAL A 44 2.10 -4.53 2.59
CA VAL A 44 1.61 -4.30 3.95
C VAL A 44 2.75 -3.81 4.85
N VAL A 45 3.91 -4.45 4.76
CA VAL A 45 5.10 -4.05 5.52
C VAL A 45 5.55 -2.65 5.11
N TYR A 46 5.48 -2.34 3.81
CA TYR A 46 5.82 -1.03 3.25
C TYR A 46 4.96 0.09 3.85
N VAL A 47 3.64 -0.07 3.81
CA VAL A 47 2.69 0.93 4.35
C VAL A 47 2.90 1.11 5.86
N ILE A 48 3.14 0.04 6.62
CA ILE A 48 3.46 0.13 8.05
C ILE A 48 4.77 0.91 8.28
N ALA A 49 5.80 0.65 7.48
CA ALA A 49 7.08 1.35 7.58
C ALA A 49 6.92 2.84 7.27
N TYR A 50 6.12 3.21 6.27
CA TYR A 50 5.75 4.59 5.98
C TYR A 50 5.09 5.26 7.20
N ILE A 51 4.02 4.66 7.74
CA ILE A 51 3.23 5.22 8.86
C ILE A 51 4.06 5.43 10.12
N PHE A 52 4.91 4.46 10.49
CA PHE A 52 5.61 4.48 11.79
C PHE A 52 7.07 4.93 11.72
N SER A 53 7.73 4.77 10.58
CA SER A 53 9.17 5.05 10.43
C SER A 53 9.47 6.22 9.50
N GLY A 54 8.46 6.77 8.80
CA GLY A 54 8.62 7.94 7.92
C GLY A 54 9.46 7.65 6.68
N GLY A 55 9.27 6.46 6.08
CA GLY A 55 9.85 6.10 4.79
C GLY A 55 9.24 6.86 3.60
N PRO A 56 9.62 6.50 2.36
CA PRO A 56 8.98 7.04 1.17
C PRO A 56 7.49 6.70 1.11
N ALA A 57 6.73 7.51 0.40
CA ALA A 57 5.29 7.31 0.28
C ALA A 57 4.99 6.06 -0.57
N PRO A 58 3.93 5.30 -0.26
CA PRO A 58 3.44 4.24 -1.15
C PRO A 58 3.22 4.77 -2.57
N GLY A 59 3.70 4.02 -3.57
CA GLY A 59 3.68 4.45 -4.98
C GLY A 59 4.89 5.30 -5.43
N ASP A 60 5.75 5.71 -4.50
CA ASP A 60 7.01 6.42 -4.75
C ASP A 60 8.14 5.81 -3.89
N PRO A 61 8.59 4.59 -4.20
CA PRO A 61 9.64 3.93 -3.44
C PRO A 61 11.00 4.63 -3.49
N ASN A 62 11.22 5.51 -4.46
CA ASN A 62 12.47 6.24 -4.61
C ASN A 62 12.48 7.59 -3.84
N GLY A 63 11.31 8.12 -3.49
CA GLY A 63 11.10 9.30 -2.66
C GLY A 63 11.37 10.62 -3.37
N ASP A 64 11.19 10.70 -4.69
CA ASP A 64 11.39 11.91 -5.50
C ASP A 64 10.12 12.74 -5.70
N GLU A 65 9.03 12.37 -5.03
CA GLU A 65 7.70 12.98 -5.12
C GLU A 65 7.04 12.78 -6.50
N VAL A 66 7.51 11.82 -7.29
CA VAL A 66 6.92 11.39 -8.57
C VAL A 66 6.39 9.97 -8.42
N PRO A 67 5.11 9.71 -8.74
CA PRO A 67 4.58 8.35 -8.73
C PRO A 67 5.34 7.44 -9.70
N ASP A 68 5.92 6.36 -9.18
CA ASP A 68 6.55 5.27 -9.93
C ASP A 68 5.50 4.25 -10.40
N CYS A 69 4.40 4.15 -9.64
CA CYS A 69 3.14 3.53 -9.97
C CYS A 69 1.99 4.44 -9.45
#